data_AF-A0A2I3M0C3-F1
#
_entry.id   AF-A0A2I3M0C3-F1
#
_cell.length_a   1.000
_cell.length_b   1.000
_cell.length_c   1.000
_cell.angle_alpha   90.00
_cell.angle_beta   90.00
_cell.angle_gamma   90.00
#
_symmetry.space_group_name_H-M   'P 1'
#
loop_
_entity.id
_entity.type
_entity.pdbx_description
1 polymer ?
#
loop_
_entity_poly.entity_id
_entity_poly.type
_entity_poly.pdbx_seq_one_letter_code
_entity_poly.pdbx_strand_id
1 'polypeptide(L)'
;MPCTCTWRNWRQWIRPLAVVIYLVSIVVAVPLCVWELQKLEVGIHTKAWFIAGIFLLLTIPISLWVILQHLVHYTQPELQKPIIRILWMVPIYSLDSWIALKYPSIAIYVDTCRECYEAYVIYNFMGFLTNYLTNRYPNLVLILEAKDQQKHFPPLCCCPPWAMGEVLLFRCKLGVLQYTVVRPFTTIVALICELLGIYDEGNFSFSNAWTYLVIINNMSQLFAMYCLLLFYKVLKEELSPIQPVGKFLCVKLVVFVSFCP
;
A
#
# COMPACT_ATOMS: atom_id res chain seq x y z
N MET A 1 -31.21 -36.17 -13.05
CA MET A 1 -30.66 -36.11 -11.67
C MET A 1 -29.18 -35.79 -11.79
N PRO A 2 -28.68 -34.68 -11.21
CA PRO A 2 -27.39 -34.11 -11.59
C PRO A 2 -26.23 -34.80 -10.86
N CYS A 3 -25.17 -35.12 -11.61
CA CYS A 3 -23.87 -35.53 -11.09
C CYS A 3 -22.83 -34.46 -11.43
N THR A 4 -22.75 -33.39 -10.63
CA THR A 4 -21.71 -32.36 -10.75
C THR A 4 -21.29 -31.83 -9.37
N CYS A 5 -20.76 -32.68 -8.48
CA CYS A 5 -20.43 -32.27 -7.10
C CYS A 5 -19.15 -32.91 -6.49
N THR A 6 -18.06 -33.14 -7.24
CA THR A 6 -16.82 -33.71 -6.63
C THR A 6 -15.53 -32.94 -6.90
N TRP A 7 -15.35 -32.29 -8.05
CA TRP A 7 -14.06 -31.63 -8.35
C TRP A 7 -13.86 -30.28 -7.61
N ARG A 8 -14.95 -29.65 -7.16
CA ARG A 8 -14.92 -28.36 -6.45
C ARG A 8 -14.63 -28.49 -4.95
N ASN A 9 -14.82 -29.68 -4.36
CA ASN A 9 -14.65 -29.92 -2.91
C ASN A 9 -13.19 -30.12 -2.48
N TRP A 10 -12.31 -30.64 -3.34
CA TRP A 10 -10.92 -30.92 -2.93
C TRP A 10 -10.09 -29.65 -2.68
N ARG A 11 -10.30 -28.60 -3.49
CA ARG A 11 -9.71 -27.26 -3.27
C ARG A 11 -10.24 -26.56 -2.02
N GLN A 12 -11.39 -26.96 -1.48
CA GLN A 12 -11.97 -26.38 -0.26
C GLN A 12 -11.41 -27.00 1.02
N TRP A 13 -10.94 -28.26 1.00
CA TRP A 13 -10.39 -28.95 2.18
C TRP A 13 -8.87 -28.82 2.35
N ILE A 14 -8.11 -28.79 1.25
CA ILE A 14 -6.66 -28.48 1.29
C ILE A 14 -6.41 -27.14 1.98
N ARG A 15 -7.38 -26.23 1.84
CA ARG A 15 -7.32 -24.89 2.36
C ARG A 15 -7.26 -24.80 3.90
N PRO A 16 -8.30 -25.15 4.65
CA PRO A 16 -8.27 -25.11 6.11
C PRO A 16 -7.18 -26.03 6.64
N LEU A 17 -6.86 -27.13 5.96
CA LEU A 17 -5.84 -28.08 6.38
C LEU A 17 -4.43 -27.48 6.28
N ALA A 18 -4.10 -26.74 5.22
CA ALA A 18 -2.84 -26.01 5.12
C ALA A 18 -2.73 -24.87 6.17
N VAL A 19 -3.84 -24.17 6.44
CA VAL A 19 -3.89 -23.12 7.47
C VAL A 19 -3.72 -23.71 8.87
N VAL A 20 -4.35 -24.85 9.15
CA VAL A 20 -4.22 -25.54 10.43
C VAL A 20 -2.81 -26.08 10.60
N ILE A 21 -2.21 -26.71 9.58
CA ILE A 21 -0.81 -27.15 9.63
C ILE A 21 0.13 -25.97 9.85
N TYR A 22 -0.13 -24.84 9.20
CA TYR A 22 0.67 -23.63 9.36
C TYR A 22 0.56 -23.04 10.78
N LEU A 23 -0.66 -22.89 11.29
CA LEU A 23 -0.91 -22.42 12.66
C LEU A 23 -0.28 -23.35 13.70
N VAL A 24 -0.39 -24.67 13.51
CA VAL A 24 0.26 -25.67 14.36
C VAL A 24 1.79 -25.55 14.29
N SER A 25 2.35 -25.33 13.10
CA SER A 25 3.80 -25.12 12.94
C SER A 25 4.29 -23.87 13.68
N ILE A 26 3.52 -22.78 13.66
CA ILE A 26 3.83 -21.57 14.45
C ILE A 26 3.72 -21.85 15.95
N VAL A 27 2.62 -22.47 16.40
CA VAL A 27 2.37 -22.75 17.82
C VAL A 27 3.42 -23.70 18.41
N VAL A 28 4.06 -24.54 17.61
CA VAL A 28 5.16 -25.41 18.05
C VAL A 28 6.52 -24.74 17.91
N ALA A 29 6.81 -24.07 16.80
CA ALA A 29 8.12 -23.44 16.55
C ALA A 29 8.38 -22.22 17.45
N VAL A 30 7.35 -21.42 17.75
CA VAL A 30 7.50 -20.21 18.56
C VAL A 30 7.91 -20.51 20.00
N PRO A 31 7.25 -21.42 20.75
CA PRO A 31 7.67 -21.78 22.10
C PRO A 31 9.05 -22.45 22.15
N LEU A 32 9.35 -23.31 21.17
CA LEU A 32 10.66 -23.97 21.07
C LEU A 32 11.79 -22.94 20.90
N CYS A 33 11.59 -21.96 20.03
CA CYS A 33 12.61 -20.93 19.81
C CYS A 33 12.68 -19.91 20.96
N VAL A 34 11.57 -19.60 21.64
CA VAL A 34 11.58 -18.77 22.87
C VAL A 34 12.34 -19.48 23.99
N TRP A 35 12.17 -20.81 24.11
CA TRP A 35 12.90 -21.61 25.10
C TRP A 35 14.41 -21.61 24.83
N GLU A 36 14.84 -21.74 23.56
CA GLU A 36 16.25 -21.62 23.18
C GLU A 36 16.81 -20.19 23.39
N LEU A 37 16.01 -19.15 23.15
CA LEU A 37 16.42 -17.76 23.40
C LEU A 37 16.48 -17.36 24.87
N GLN A 38 15.76 -18.05 25.75
CA GLN A 38 15.91 -17.85 27.20
C GLN A 38 17.16 -18.56 27.73
N LYS A 39 17.56 -19.65 27.09
CA LYS A 39 18.75 -20.44 27.46
C LYS A 39 20.05 -19.76 27.04
N LEU A 40 20.04 -19.03 25.94
CA LEU A 40 21.14 -18.19 25.49
C LEU A 40 20.89 -16.77 26.03
N GLU A 41 21.79 -16.21 26.84
CA GLU A 41 21.63 -14.87 27.43
C GLU A 41 21.88 -13.77 26.38
N VAL A 42 21.00 -13.70 25.36
CA VAL A 42 21.24 -12.90 24.16
C VAL A 42 20.90 -11.42 24.37
N GLY A 43 21.63 -10.55 23.67
CA GLY A 43 21.43 -9.11 23.70
C GLY A 43 20.04 -8.64 23.24
N ILE A 44 19.68 -7.41 23.63
CA ILE A 44 18.34 -6.81 23.39
C ILE A 44 18.00 -6.75 21.88
N HIS A 45 18.97 -6.41 21.03
CA HIS A 45 18.79 -6.38 19.57
C HIS A 45 18.41 -7.75 19.00
N THR A 46 19.02 -8.82 19.49
CA THR A 46 18.73 -10.18 19.03
C THR A 46 17.33 -10.63 19.44
N LYS A 47 16.88 -10.24 20.64
CA LYS A 47 15.50 -10.46 21.09
C LYS A 47 14.50 -9.71 20.20
N ALA A 48 14.78 -8.46 19.85
CA ALA A 48 13.89 -7.63 19.04
C ALA A 48 13.67 -8.18 17.62
N TRP A 49 14.75 -8.48 16.89
CA TRP A 49 14.65 -9.05 15.55
C TRP A 49 14.00 -10.45 15.56
N PHE A 50 14.26 -11.24 16.60
CA PHE A 50 13.64 -12.54 16.76
C PHE A 50 12.11 -12.45 16.95
N ILE A 51 11.65 -11.58 17.85
CA ILE A 51 10.22 -11.32 18.07
C ILE A 51 9.56 -10.82 16.77
N ALA A 52 10.20 -9.87 16.07
CA ALA A 52 9.73 -9.39 14.78
C ALA A 52 9.62 -10.53 13.75
N GLY A 53 10.54 -11.51 13.78
CA GLY A 53 10.49 -12.69 12.93
C GLY A 53 9.28 -13.58 13.17
N ILE A 54 8.82 -13.70 14.42
CA ILE A 54 7.60 -14.43 14.76
C ILE A 54 6.37 -13.74 14.15
N PHE A 55 6.27 -12.41 14.30
CA PHE A 55 5.18 -11.64 13.71
C PHE A 55 5.19 -11.68 12.18
N LEU A 56 6.39 -11.66 11.58
CA LEU A 56 6.58 -11.83 10.14
C LEU A 56 6.08 -13.19 9.66
N LEU A 57 6.46 -14.26 10.35
CA LEU A 57 5.97 -15.61 10.07
C LEU A 57 4.45 -15.66 10.17
N LEU A 58 3.82 -15.02 11.14
CA LEU A 58 2.36 -14.99 11.18
C LEU A 58 1.76 -14.21 9.99
N THR A 59 2.33 -13.05 9.67
CA THR A 59 1.76 -12.07 8.72
C THR A 59 1.84 -12.54 7.28
N ILE A 60 2.98 -13.10 6.85
CA ILE A 60 3.19 -13.46 5.43
C ILE A 60 2.14 -14.46 4.95
N PRO A 61 1.87 -15.59 5.63
CA PRO A 61 0.94 -16.59 5.10
C PRO A 61 -0.51 -16.19 5.23
N ILE A 62 -0.86 -15.39 6.25
CA ILE A 62 -2.20 -14.76 6.30
C ILE A 62 -2.40 -13.86 5.08
N SER A 63 -1.41 -13.03 4.72
CA SER A 63 -1.55 -12.17 3.54
C SER A 63 -1.57 -12.98 2.23
N LEU A 64 -0.67 -13.95 2.08
CA LEU A 64 -0.65 -14.86 0.93
C LEU A 64 -1.98 -15.61 0.80
N TRP A 65 -2.59 -15.99 1.92
CA TRP A 65 -3.90 -16.62 1.94
C TRP A 65 -4.98 -15.74 1.32
N VAL A 66 -5.07 -14.47 1.76
CA VAL A 66 -6.02 -13.49 1.23
C VAL A 66 -5.79 -13.30 -0.27
N ILE A 67 -4.52 -13.18 -0.70
CA ILE A 67 -4.14 -13.06 -2.10
C ILE A 67 -4.62 -14.31 -2.89
N LEU A 68 -4.32 -15.51 -2.40
CA LEU A 68 -4.76 -16.76 -3.03
C LEU A 68 -6.29 -16.86 -3.13
N GLN A 69 -7.03 -16.38 -2.13
CA GLN A 69 -8.49 -16.37 -2.18
C GLN A 69 -9.02 -15.48 -3.32
N HIS A 70 -8.39 -14.32 -3.55
CA HIS A 70 -8.69 -13.46 -4.70
C HIS A 70 -8.28 -14.09 -6.04
N LEU A 71 -7.15 -14.81 -6.10
CA LEU A 71 -6.74 -15.52 -7.32
C LEU A 71 -7.63 -16.73 -7.64
N VAL A 72 -8.17 -17.43 -6.64
CA VAL A 72 -9.04 -18.59 -6.92
C VAL A 72 -10.46 -18.16 -7.27
N HIS A 73 -11.02 -17.18 -6.58
CA HIS A 73 -12.36 -16.65 -6.90
C HIS A 73 -12.27 -15.50 -7.90
N TYR A 74 -11.58 -15.73 -9.01
CA TYR A 74 -11.22 -14.70 -9.98
C TYR A 74 -12.38 -14.38 -10.96
N THR A 75 -13.45 -13.78 -10.45
CA THR A 75 -14.70 -13.53 -11.18
C THR A 75 -14.68 -12.23 -11.99
N GLN A 76 -13.99 -11.19 -11.50
CA GLN A 76 -13.94 -9.87 -12.12
C GLN A 76 -12.49 -9.38 -12.24
N PRO A 77 -11.79 -9.75 -13.32
CA PRO A 77 -10.35 -9.49 -13.47
C PRO A 77 -9.99 -8.01 -13.36
N GLU A 78 -10.80 -7.12 -13.95
CA GLU A 78 -10.54 -5.68 -13.98
C GLU A 78 -10.54 -5.01 -12.61
N LEU A 79 -11.25 -5.60 -11.65
CA LEU A 79 -11.30 -5.14 -10.26
C LEU A 79 -10.31 -5.89 -9.36
N GLN A 80 -10.11 -7.18 -9.63
CA GLN A 80 -9.26 -8.03 -8.79
C GLN A 80 -7.77 -7.84 -9.05
N LYS A 81 -7.33 -7.53 -10.29
CA LYS A 81 -5.89 -7.27 -10.56
C LYS A 81 -5.37 -6.12 -9.69
N PRO A 82 -6.02 -4.94 -9.63
CA PRO A 82 -5.58 -3.87 -8.74
C PRO A 82 -5.63 -4.24 -7.26
N ILE A 83 -6.68 -4.94 -6.80
CA ILE A 83 -6.80 -5.37 -5.39
C ILE A 83 -5.65 -6.29 -5.00
N ILE A 84 -5.31 -7.28 -5.84
CA ILE A 84 -4.20 -8.20 -5.57
C ILE A 84 -2.88 -7.42 -5.44
N ARG A 85 -2.64 -6.44 -6.31
CA ARG A 85 -1.47 -5.55 -6.21
C ARG A 85 -1.49 -4.71 -4.93
N ILE A 86 -2.63 -4.25 -4.45
CA ILE A 86 -2.70 -3.52 -3.17
C ILE A 86 -2.40 -4.45 -1.98
N LEU A 87 -2.90 -5.69 -1.99
CA LEU A 87 -2.72 -6.65 -0.89
C LEU A 87 -1.26 -7.06 -0.67
N TRP A 88 -0.46 -7.07 -1.72
CA TRP A 88 0.99 -7.32 -1.66
C TRP A 88 1.76 -6.28 -0.84
N MET A 89 1.15 -5.14 -0.50
CA MET A 89 1.74 -4.16 0.41
C MET A 89 2.05 -4.75 1.80
N VAL A 90 1.16 -5.59 2.34
CA VAL A 90 1.32 -6.18 3.69
C VAL A 90 2.58 -7.05 3.81
N PRO A 91 2.84 -8.04 2.94
CA PRO A 91 4.02 -8.88 3.05
C PRO A 91 5.31 -8.09 2.80
N ILE A 92 5.30 -7.15 1.84
CA ILE A 92 6.46 -6.30 1.55
C ILE A 92 6.84 -5.46 2.78
N TYR A 93 5.86 -4.81 3.44
CA TYR A 93 6.12 -3.99 4.62
C TYR A 93 6.59 -4.85 5.81
N SER A 94 6.03 -6.04 5.99
CA SER A 94 6.47 -6.94 7.05
C SER A 94 7.92 -7.41 6.86
N LEU A 95 8.31 -7.77 5.63
CA LEU A 95 9.66 -8.19 5.28
C LEU A 95 10.66 -7.06 5.45
N ASP A 96 10.32 -5.87 4.97
CA ASP A 96 11.12 -4.67 5.12
C ASP A 96 11.42 -4.36 6.60
N SER A 97 10.39 -4.32 7.45
CA SER A 97 10.57 -4.06 8.89
C SER A 97 11.48 -5.08 9.58
N TRP A 98 11.40 -6.35 9.17
CA TRP A 98 12.26 -7.41 9.73
C TRP A 98 13.70 -7.33 9.21
N ILE A 99 13.90 -7.00 7.92
CA ILE A 99 15.23 -6.81 7.34
C ILE A 99 15.90 -5.58 7.96
N ALA A 100 15.17 -4.48 8.13
CA ALA A 100 15.69 -3.26 8.77
C ALA A 100 16.20 -3.51 10.19
N LEU A 101 15.52 -4.37 10.96
CA LEU A 101 15.95 -4.78 12.30
C LEU A 101 17.18 -5.72 12.28
N LYS A 102 17.35 -6.54 11.24
CA LYS A 102 18.42 -7.54 11.15
C LYS A 102 19.72 -6.99 10.56
N TYR A 103 19.57 -6.27 9.45
CA TYR A 103 20.63 -5.85 8.56
C TYR A 103 20.41 -4.36 8.23
N PRO A 104 20.82 -3.46 9.14
CA PRO A 104 20.69 -2.02 8.92
C PRO A 104 21.37 -1.54 7.63
N SER A 105 22.45 -2.22 7.19
CA SER A 105 23.16 -1.89 5.95
C SER A 105 22.35 -2.13 4.67
N ILE A 106 21.40 -3.06 4.69
CA ILE A 106 20.53 -3.37 3.54
C ILE A 106 19.18 -2.64 3.66
N ALA A 107 18.84 -2.16 4.87
CA ALA A 107 17.58 -1.49 5.18
C ALA A 107 17.26 -0.37 4.19
N ILE A 108 18.22 0.51 3.91
CA ILE A 108 18.07 1.66 3.01
C ILE A 108 17.53 1.25 1.63
N TYR A 109 18.08 0.18 1.05
CA TYR A 109 17.65 -0.32 -0.26
C TYR A 109 16.23 -0.89 -0.22
N VAL A 110 15.90 -1.64 0.83
CA VAL A 110 14.57 -2.28 0.97
C VAL A 110 13.50 -1.23 1.29
N ASP A 111 13.84 -0.24 2.12
CA ASP A 111 13.00 0.93 2.40
C ASP A 111 12.69 1.68 1.11
N THR A 112 13.71 1.95 0.30
CA THR A 112 13.54 2.60 -1.01
C THR A 112 12.62 1.80 -1.94
N CYS A 113 12.77 0.46 -1.97
CA CYS A 113 11.86 -0.41 -2.74
C CYS A 113 10.42 -0.37 -2.20
N ARG A 114 10.24 -0.40 -0.87
CA ARG A 114 8.93 -0.29 -0.20
C ARG A 114 8.26 1.04 -0.56
N GLU A 115 9.01 2.13 -0.52
CA GLU A 115 8.57 3.46 -0.87
C GLU A 115 8.13 3.58 -2.35
N CYS A 116 8.87 2.98 -3.28
CA CYS A 116 8.48 2.89 -4.69
C CYS A 116 7.20 2.06 -4.89
N TYR A 117 7.10 0.95 -4.16
CA TYR A 117 5.92 0.11 -4.19
C TYR A 117 4.68 0.84 -3.69
N GLU A 118 4.85 1.69 -2.68
CA GLU A 118 3.77 2.50 -2.16
C GLU A 118 3.15 3.42 -3.23
N ALA A 119 3.99 4.08 -4.02
CA ALA A 119 3.53 4.91 -5.12
C ALA A 119 2.75 4.10 -6.17
N TYR A 120 3.25 2.91 -6.50
CA TYR A 120 2.54 1.97 -7.37
C TYR A 120 1.18 1.54 -6.80
N VAL A 121 1.07 1.31 -5.50
CA VAL A 121 -0.18 0.93 -4.83
C VAL A 121 -1.23 2.04 -4.94
N ILE A 122 -0.85 3.31 -4.74
CA ILE A 122 -1.78 4.44 -4.86
C ILE A 122 -2.30 4.55 -6.30
N TYR A 123 -1.45 4.37 -7.31
CA TYR A 123 -1.86 4.35 -8.71
C TYR A 123 -2.85 3.20 -9.01
N ASN A 124 -2.55 1.98 -8.54
CA ASN A 124 -3.46 0.85 -8.72
C ASN A 124 -4.79 1.07 -8.01
N PHE A 125 -4.78 1.74 -6.86
CA PHE A 125 -6.00 2.09 -6.15
C PHE A 125 -6.85 3.11 -6.90
N MET A 126 -6.25 4.14 -7.50
CA MET A 126 -6.97 5.05 -8.40
C MET A 126 -7.58 4.30 -9.60
N GLY A 127 -6.79 3.39 -10.20
CA GLY A 127 -7.25 2.51 -11.28
C GLY A 127 -8.41 1.61 -10.86
N PHE A 128 -8.35 1.04 -9.66
CA PHE A 128 -9.41 0.22 -9.08
C PHE A 128 -10.73 0.98 -8.98
N LEU A 129 -10.71 2.18 -8.39
CA LEU A 129 -11.93 2.97 -8.22
C LEU A 129 -12.51 3.41 -9.55
N THR A 130 -11.65 3.83 -10.48
CA THR A 130 -12.07 4.20 -11.83
C THR A 130 -12.71 3.02 -12.55
N ASN A 131 -12.06 1.85 -12.54
CA ASN A 131 -12.58 0.64 -13.19
C ASN A 131 -13.90 0.18 -12.57
N TYR A 132 -14.05 0.28 -11.25
CA TYR A 132 -15.30 -0.05 -10.58
C TYR A 132 -16.44 0.84 -11.04
N LEU A 133 -16.21 2.15 -11.09
CA LEU A 133 -17.21 3.12 -11.50
C LEU A 133 -17.56 2.99 -12.98
N THR A 134 -16.59 2.83 -13.87
CA THR A 134 -16.85 2.65 -15.30
C THR A 134 -17.62 1.35 -15.58
N ASN A 135 -17.34 0.27 -14.84
CA ASN A 135 -18.05 -0.99 -15.00
C ASN A 135 -19.51 -0.92 -14.48
N ARG A 136 -19.76 -0.12 -13.44
CA ARG A 136 -21.10 0.04 -12.85
C ARG A 136 -21.93 1.10 -13.57
N TYR A 137 -21.29 2.17 -14.03
CA TYR A 137 -21.90 3.37 -14.61
C TYR A 137 -21.21 3.71 -15.94
N PRO A 138 -21.72 3.21 -17.09
CA PRO A 138 -21.15 3.53 -18.40
C PRO A 138 -21.22 5.03 -18.73
N ASN A 139 -22.19 5.76 -18.15
CA ASN A 139 -22.36 7.22 -18.30
C ASN A 139 -21.72 8.00 -17.14
N LEU A 140 -20.61 7.51 -16.57
CA LEU A 140 -19.94 8.13 -15.42
C LEU A 140 -19.65 9.63 -15.63
N VAL A 141 -19.22 10.01 -16.83
CA VAL A 141 -18.91 11.41 -17.17
C VAL A 141 -20.15 12.30 -17.05
N LEU A 142 -21.30 11.83 -17.54
CA LEU A 142 -22.56 12.58 -17.48
C LEU A 142 -23.09 12.72 -16.05
N ILE A 143 -22.92 11.68 -15.22
CA ILE A 143 -23.24 11.73 -13.78
C ILE A 143 -22.34 12.75 -13.08
N LEU A 144 -21.05 12.80 -13.45
CA LEU A 144 -20.11 13.77 -12.90
C LEU A 144 -20.41 15.20 -13.34
N GLU A 145 -20.80 15.40 -14.60
CA GLU A 145 -21.21 16.71 -15.14
C GLU A 145 -22.51 17.23 -14.49
N ALA A 146 -23.42 16.33 -14.14
CA ALA A 146 -24.66 16.68 -13.44
C ALA A 146 -24.46 17.01 -11.95
N LYS A 147 -23.28 16.73 -11.37
CA LYS A 147 -22.98 17.03 -9.96
C LYS A 147 -22.47 18.47 -9.80
N ASP A 148 -22.89 19.12 -8.72
CA ASP A 148 -22.43 20.46 -8.35
C ASP A 148 -20.91 20.52 -8.18
N GLN A 149 -20.32 21.59 -8.70
CA GLN A 149 -18.89 21.82 -8.67
C GLN A 149 -18.36 21.81 -7.24
N GLN A 150 -17.53 20.82 -6.92
CA GLN A 150 -17.00 20.64 -5.57
C GLN A 150 -15.81 21.57 -5.32
N LYS A 151 -15.85 22.29 -4.19
CA LYS A 151 -14.71 23.08 -3.69
C LYS A 151 -13.59 22.14 -3.20
N HIS A 152 -12.36 22.55 -3.48
CA HIS A 152 -11.12 21.93 -3.00
C HIS A 152 -11.07 21.87 -1.47
N PHE A 153 -10.44 20.83 -0.91
CA PHE A 153 -10.19 20.77 0.54
C PHE A 153 -9.06 21.73 0.93
N PRO A 154 -9.08 22.33 2.14
CA PRO A 154 -7.90 23.02 2.68
C PRO A 154 -6.71 22.04 2.73
N PRO A 155 -5.49 22.43 2.32
CA PRO A 155 -4.95 23.80 2.16
C PRO A 155 -5.09 24.45 0.77
N LEU A 156 -5.64 23.77 -0.25
CA LEU A 156 -5.77 24.30 -1.62
C LEU A 156 -7.12 24.99 -1.89
N CYS A 157 -7.77 25.51 -0.84
CA CYS A 157 -9.08 26.17 -0.94
C CYS A 157 -9.10 27.43 -1.83
N CYS A 158 -7.92 28.01 -2.10
CA CYS A 158 -7.74 29.19 -2.96
C CYS A 158 -7.57 28.85 -4.45
N CYS A 159 -7.42 27.58 -4.82
CA CYS A 159 -7.29 27.18 -6.23
C CYS A 159 -8.66 27.15 -6.92
N PRO A 160 -8.74 27.48 -8.23
CA PRO A 160 -9.98 27.37 -8.97
C PRO A 160 -10.47 25.91 -8.96
N PRO A 161 -11.76 25.68 -8.69
CA PRO A 161 -12.33 24.34 -8.71
C PRO A 161 -12.19 23.73 -10.11
N TRP A 162 -11.84 22.44 -10.17
CA TRP A 162 -11.69 21.75 -11.45
C TRP A 162 -13.05 21.59 -12.14
N ALA A 163 -13.06 21.64 -13.47
CA ALA A 163 -14.25 21.36 -14.25
C ALA A 163 -14.70 19.92 -14.00
N MET A 164 -15.99 19.76 -13.69
CA MET A 164 -16.60 18.45 -13.43
C MET A 164 -16.70 17.64 -14.74
N GLY A 165 -16.81 16.32 -14.64
CA GLY A 165 -16.82 15.41 -15.80
C GLY A 165 -15.47 14.75 -16.07
N GLU A 166 -15.11 14.61 -17.34
CA GLU A 166 -13.90 13.92 -17.79
C GLU A 166 -12.61 14.61 -17.34
N VAL A 167 -12.62 15.95 -17.29
CA VAL A 167 -11.46 16.75 -16.87
C VAL A 167 -11.06 16.43 -15.44
N LEU A 168 -12.02 16.30 -14.53
CA LEU A 168 -11.76 15.89 -13.14
C LEU A 168 -11.11 14.51 -13.07
N LEU A 169 -11.67 13.52 -13.78
CA LEU A 169 -11.15 12.15 -13.82
C LEU A 169 -9.71 12.13 -14.32
N PHE A 170 -9.45 12.83 -15.43
CA PHE A 170 -8.13 12.91 -16.04
C PHE A 170 -7.12 13.61 -15.12
N ARG A 171 -7.49 14.74 -14.51
CA ARG A 171 -6.63 15.50 -13.58
C ARG A 171 -6.29 14.69 -12.33
N CYS A 172 -7.26 14.02 -11.72
CA CYS A 172 -7.00 13.15 -10.57
C CYS A 172 -6.06 11.99 -10.94
N LYS A 173 -6.27 11.37 -12.11
CA LYS A 173 -5.40 10.29 -12.59
C LYS A 173 -3.97 10.78 -12.86
N LEU A 174 -3.81 11.95 -13.46
CA LEU A 174 -2.51 12.57 -13.67
C LEU A 174 -1.83 12.97 -12.35
N GLY A 175 -2.59 13.48 -11.38
CA GLY A 175 -2.05 13.83 -10.07
C GLY A 175 -1.49 12.62 -9.30
N VAL A 176 -2.17 11.48 -9.37
CA VAL A 176 -1.66 10.23 -8.77
C VAL A 176 -0.48 9.67 -9.57
N LEU A 177 -0.53 9.75 -10.91
CA LEU A 177 0.56 9.30 -11.78
C LEU A 177 1.85 10.12 -11.53
N GLN A 178 1.73 11.41 -11.25
CA GLN A 178 2.85 12.30 -10.94
C GLN A 178 3.69 11.74 -9.79
N TYR A 179 3.09 11.33 -8.68
CA TYR A 179 3.82 10.71 -7.57
C TYR A 179 4.50 9.39 -7.96
N THR A 180 3.82 8.57 -8.77
CA THR A 180 4.36 7.28 -9.23
C THR A 180 5.61 7.44 -10.08
N VAL A 181 5.75 8.56 -10.79
CA VAL A 181 6.93 8.88 -11.61
C VAL A 181 7.99 9.62 -10.79
N VAL A 182 7.59 10.58 -9.96
CA VAL A 182 8.52 11.35 -9.13
C VAL A 182 9.28 10.45 -8.18
N ARG A 183 8.64 9.44 -7.60
CA ARG A 183 9.30 8.57 -6.62
C ARG A 183 10.54 7.85 -7.18
N PRO A 184 10.46 7.01 -8.24
CA PRO A 184 11.63 6.39 -8.84
C PRO A 184 12.65 7.41 -9.36
N PHE A 185 12.23 8.58 -9.83
CA PHE A 185 13.15 9.64 -10.21
C PHE A 185 13.96 10.15 -9.00
N THR A 186 13.30 10.47 -7.88
CA THR A 186 13.98 10.89 -6.65
C THR A 186 14.87 9.80 -6.08
N THR A 187 14.52 8.52 -6.24
CA THR A 187 15.37 7.38 -5.88
C THR A 187 16.65 7.34 -6.70
N ILE A 188 16.56 7.53 -8.02
CA ILE A 188 17.74 7.56 -8.89
C ILE A 188 18.63 8.75 -8.51
N VAL A 189 18.04 9.92 -8.24
CA VAL A 189 18.78 11.10 -7.78
C VAL A 189 19.43 10.84 -6.42
N ALA A 190 18.74 10.18 -5.48
CA ALA A 190 19.29 9.80 -4.18
C ALA A 190 20.54 8.92 -4.33
N LEU A 191 20.46 7.87 -5.15
CA LEU A 191 21.58 6.97 -5.41
C LEU A 191 22.78 7.70 -6.04
N ILE A 192 22.53 8.64 -6.97
CA ILE A 192 23.61 9.47 -7.56
C ILE A 192 24.24 10.36 -6.49
N CYS A 193 23.45 11.00 -5.63
CA CYS A 193 23.96 11.82 -4.53
C CYS A 193 24.76 11.01 -3.51
N GLU A 194 24.37 9.76 -3.26
CA GLU A 194 25.08 8.83 -2.39
C GLU A 194 26.45 8.45 -2.95
N LEU A 195 26.53 8.15 -4.25
CA LEU A 195 27.80 7.88 -4.93
C LEU A 195 28.75 9.10 -4.93
N LEU A 196 28.22 10.31 -4.91
CA LEU A 196 29.00 11.55 -4.82
C LEU A 196 29.41 11.91 -3.38
N GLY A 197 28.92 11.18 -2.37
CA GLY A 197 29.23 11.44 -0.96
C GLY A 197 28.56 12.69 -0.38
N ILE A 198 27.50 13.21 -1.02
CA ILE A 198 26.75 14.41 -0.59
C ILE A 198 25.42 14.02 0.10
N TYR A 199 25.11 12.72 0.11
CA TYR A 199 23.90 12.17 0.73
C TYR A 199 24.15 11.84 2.20
N ASP A 200 24.05 12.85 3.06
CA ASP A 200 24.06 12.65 4.51
C ASP A 200 22.66 12.25 5.00
N GLU A 201 22.42 10.95 5.15
CA GLU A 201 21.17 10.42 5.68
C GLU A 201 20.93 10.85 7.13
N GLY A 202 19.69 11.27 7.44
CA GLY A 202 19.26 11.58 8.81
C GLY A 202 19.75 12.91 9.37
N ASN A 203 20.55 13.68 8.62
CA ASN A 203 20.97 15.02 9.03
C ASN A 203 20.11 16.09 8.34
N PHE A 204 19.19 16.69 9.11
CA PHE A 204 18.32 17.78 8.66
C PHE A 204 19.10 19.10 8.55
N SER A 205 19.85 19.26 7.47
CA SER A 205 20.46 20.53 7.09
C SER A 205 19.88 21.03 5.76
N PHE A 206 19.73 22.35 5.63
CA PHE A 206 19.32 23.02 4.39
C PHE A 206 20.36 22.89 3.27
N SER A 207 21.57 22.38 3.56
CA SER A 207 22.59 22.12 2.55
C SER A 207 22.60 20.68 2.03
N ASN A 208 21.80 19.78 2.62
CA ASN A 208 21.88 18.34 2.34
C ASN A 208 20.85 17.92 1.28
N ALA A 209 21.30 17.15 0.29
CA ALA A 209 20.45 16.65 -0.80
C ALA A 209 19.30 15.76 -0.28
N TRP A 210 19.55 15.01 0.80
CA TRP A 210 18.56 14.15 1.46
C TRP A 210 17.31 14.93 1.89
N THR A 211 17.49 16.07 2.58
CA THR A 211 16.38 16.92 3.06
C THR A 211 15.47 17.37 1.93
N TYR A 212 16.04 17.85 0.82
CA TYR A 212 15.27 18.30 -0.34
C TYR A 212 14.50 17.15 -0.99
N LEU A 213 15.12 15.98 -1.16
CA LEU A 213 14.46 14.81 -1.73
C LEU A 213 13.30 14.33 -0.86
N VAL A 214 13.47 14.33 0.46
CA VAL A 214 12.41 14.01 1.42
C VAL A 214 11.25 15.01 1.31
N ILE A 215 11.52 16.31 1.27
CA ILE A 215 10.48 17.34 1.13
C ILE A 215 9.71 17.18 -0.20
N ILE A 216 10.42 17.01 -1.31
CA ILE A 216 9.80 16.82 -2.64
C ILE A 216 8.91 15.58 -2.65
N ASN A 217 9.40 14.48 -2.08
CA ASN A 217 8.65 13.22 -2.00
C ASN A 217 7.38 13.36 -1.16
N ASN A 218 7.47 13.97 0.02
CA ASN A 218 6.32 14.21 0.88
C ASN A 218 5.30 15.13 0.21
N MET A 219 5.72 16.23 -0.42
CA MET A 219 4.83 17.14 -1.13
C MET A 219 4.12 16.46 -2.31
N SER A 220 4.86 15.68 -3.11
CA SER A 220 4.28 14.92 -4.22
C SER A 220 3.28 13.87 -3.75
N GLN A 221 3.60 13.17 -2.66
CA GLN A 221 2.73 12.17 -2.07
C GLN A 221 1.44 12.78 -1.49
N LEU A 222 1.55 13.91 -0.78
CA LEU A 222 0.40 14.66 -0.26
C LEU A 222 -0.51 15.11 -1.40
N PHE A 223 0.06 15.62 -2.49
CA PHE A 223 -0.71 16.02 -3.67
C PHE A 223 -1.45 14.84 -4.33
N ALA A 224 -0.79 13.68 -4.47
CA ALA A 224 -1.42 12.48 -5.02
C ALA A 224 -2.56 11.96 -4.13
N MET A 225 -2.34 11.91 -2.81
CA MET A 225 -3.36 11.50 -1.84
C MET A 225 -4.52 12.50 -1.80
N TYR A 226 -4.24 13.79 -1.94
CA TYR A 226 -5.26 14.83 -2.06
C TYR A 226 -6.14 14.61 -3.30
N CYS A 227 -5.54 14.37 -4.47
CA CYS A 227 -6.29 14.08 -5.71
C CYS A 227 -7.20 12.85 -5.55
N LEU A 228 -6.69 11.82 -4.90
CA LEU A 228 -7.43 10.58 -4.65
C LEU A 228 -8.60 10.80 -3.67
N LEU A 229 -8.40 11.61 -2.62
CA LEU A 229 -9.48 11.99 -1.69
C LEU A 229 -10.55 12.85 -2.35
N LEU A 230 -10.15 13.82 -3.17
CA LEU A 230 -11.07 14.66 -3.91
C LEU A 230 -11.95 13.81 -4.82
N PHE A 231 -11.33 12.87 -5.55
CA PHE A 231 -12.03 11.88 -6.36
C PHE A 231 -13.01 11.05 -5.53
N TYR A 232 -12.58 10.50 -4.40
CA TYR A 232 -13.44 9.71 -3.51
C TYR A 232 -14.62 10.52 -2.96
N LYS A 233 -14.42 11.79 -2.59
CA LYS A 233 -15.48 12.65 -2.08
C LYS A 233 -16.57 12.88 -3.12
N VAL A 234 -16.16 13.24 -4.35
CA VAL A 234 -17.09 13.50 -5.46
C VAL A 234 -17.95 12.27 -5.77
N LEU A 235 -17.35 11.09 -5.66
CA LEU A 235 -17.94 9.81 -6.03
C LEU A 235 -18.39 8.97 -4.83
N LYS A 236 -18.48 9.57 -3.63
CA LYS A 236 -18.75 8.85 -2.37
C LYS A 236 -20.07 8.07 -2.41
N GLU A 237 -21.10 8.63 -3.02
CA GLU A 237 -22.42 8.00 -3.14
C GLU A 237 -22.36 6.76 -4.03
N GLU A 238 -21.68 6.86 -5.18
CA GLU A 238 -21.48 5.76 -6.12
C GLU A 238 -20.54 4.68 -5.59
N LEU A 239 -19.62 5.07 -4.72
CA LEU A 239 -18.66 4.19 -4.03
C LEU A 239 -19.18 3.64 -2.69
N SER A 240 -20.38 4.02 -2.26
CA SER A 240 -21.01 3.53 -1.03
C SER A 240 -21.07 1.99 -0.89
N PRO A 241 -21.21 1.16 -1.95
CA PRO A 241 -21.10 -0.29 -1.82
C PRO A 241 -19.68 -0.80 -1.48
N ILE A 242 -18.61 -0.03 -1.74
CA ILE A 242 -17.22 -0.41 -1.45
C ILE A 242 -16.67 0.38 -0.25
N GLN A 243 -17.44 0.43 0.85
CA GLN A 243 -17.11 1.13 2.10
C GLN A 243 -15.68 0.95 2.69
N PRO A 244 -14.90 -0.13 2.47
CA PRO A 244 -13.56 -0.23 3.09
C PRO A 244 -12.52 0.79 2.58
N VAL A 245 -12.71 1.33 1.38
CA VAL A 245 -11.74 2.20 0.68
C VAL A 245 -11.48 3.51 1.41
N GLY A 246 -12.55 4.19 1.86
CA GLY A 246 -12.43 5.44 2.59
C GLY A 246 -11.73 5.29 3.95
N LYS A 247 -11.96 4.16 4.64
CA LYS A 247 -11.33 3.87 5.93
C LYS A 247 -9.81 3.68 5.78
N PHE A 248 -9.37 2.92 4.78
CA PHE A 248 -7.95 2.72 4.49
C PHE A 248 -7.24 4.03 4.12
N LEU A 249 -7.88 4.85 3.27
CA LEU A 249 -7.33 6.12 2.82
C LEU A 249 -7.23 7.15 3.96
N CYS A 250 -8.25 7.22 4.82
CA CYS A 250 -8.25 8.08 6.00
C CYS A 250 -7.17 7.67 7.01
N VAL A 251 -7.01 6.37 7.30
CA VAL A 251 -5.94 5.88 8.20
C VAL A 251 -4.57 6.24 7.63
N LYS A 252 -4.36 5.99 6.34
CA LYS A 252 -3.09 6.27 5.68
C LYS A 252 -2.76 7.76 5.68
N LEU A 253 -3.75 8.64 5.52
CA LEU A 253 -3.56 10.09 5.60
C LEU A 253 -3.25 10.57 7.03
N VAL A 254 -3.97 10.08 8.04
CA VAL A 254 -3.71 10.45 9.44
C VAL A 254 -2.29 10.06 9.85
N VAL A 255 -1.84 8.88 9.42
CA VAL A 255 -0.46 8.41 9.60
C VAL A 255 0.53 9.41 8.97
N PHE A 256 0.32 9.87 7.72
CA PHE A 256 1.22 10.84 7.10
C PHE A 256 1.26 12.20 7.78
N VAL A 257 0.10 12.73 8.19
CA VAL A 257 0.05 14.00 8.95
C VAL A 257 0.75 13.87 10.30
N SER A 258 0.78 12.67 10.87
CA SER A 258 1.45 12.41 12.16
C SER A 258 2.96 12.15 12.03
N PHE A 259 3.43 11.66 10.87
CA PHE A 259 4.84 11.35 10.60
C PHE A 259 5.57 12.44 9.80
N CYS A 260 4.86 13.45 9.29
CA CYS A 260 5.46 14.69 8.81
C CYS A 260 5.70 15.58 10.05
N PRO A 261 6.95 15.75 10.50
CA PRO A 261 7.26 16.62 11.64
C PRO A 261 6.89 18.09 11.37
#